data_AF-A0A1B2HAJ5-F1
#
_entry.id   AF-A0A1B2HAJ5-F1
#
_cell.length_a   1.000
_cell.length_b   1.000
_cell.length_c   1.000
_cell.angle_alpha   90.00
_cell.angle_beta   90.00
_cell.angle_gamma   90.00
#
_symmetry.space_group_name_H-M   'P 1'
#
loop_
_entity.id
_entity.type
_entity.pdbx_description
1 polymer ?
#
loop_
_entity_poly.entity_id
_entity_poly.type
_entity_poly.pdbx_seq_one_letter_code
_entity_poly.pdbx_strand_id
1 'polypeptide(L)'
;MSDGRTGEFKLKRQKAGVGYFGQVRVRLAAGAAPVSWQGDPADTSSLQPGVADDDEFIAAALAGAADGLRLLAEAGVDVAGQTAQVVHVQLNYTDIEVSAVRAAAALAVAEAFGVPDRLELGFDDGWTVTLAG
;
A
#
# COMPACT_ATOMS: atom_id res chain seq x y z
N MET A 1 0.77 -2.20 -22.75
CA MET A 1 2.15 -2.09 -22.24
C MET A 1 2.02 -1.63 -20.81
N SER A 2 2.36 -2.47 -19.83
CA SER A 2 2.30 -2.08 -18.42
C SER A 2 3.56 -1.27 -18.15
N ASP A 3 3.43 0.05 -18.10
CA ASP A 3 4.55 1.02 -18.11
C ASP A 3 5.42 1.02 -16.83
N GLY A 4 5.46 -0.07 -16.05
CA GLY A 4 6.28 -0.13 -14.83
C GLY A 4 5.96 0.99 -13.83
N ARG A 5 4.77 1.57 -13.94
CA ARG A 5 4.34 2.73 -13.14
C ARG A 5 4.40 2.37 -11.68
N THR A 6 4.93 3.31 -10.90
CA THR A 6 5.17 3.14 -9.47
C THR A 6 4.42 4.22 -8.72
N GLY A 7 3.80 3.86 -7.60
CA GLY A 7 3.19 4.78 -6.64
C GLY A 7 3.77 4.53 -5.25
N GLU A 8 3.77 5.54 -4.41
CA GLU A 8 4.37 5.51 -3.08
C GLU A 8 3.60 6.39 -2.11
N PHE A 9 2.88 5.76 -1.18
CA PHE A 9 2.23 6.51 -0.13
C PHE A 9 3.03 6.45 1.16
N LYS A 10 3.27 7.63 1.74
CA LYS A 10 3.95 7.81 3.01
C LYS A 10 2.99 8.42 4.02
N LEU A 11 2.37 7.57 4.83
CA LEU A 11 1.51 8.00 5.90
C LEU A 11 2.36 8.60 7.02
N LYS A 12 2.19 9.90 7.26
CA LYS A 12 2.81 10.63 8.37
C LYS A 12 1.70 11.24 9.20
N ARG A 13 1.34 10.63 10.33
CA ARG A 13 0.46 11.29 11.30
C ARG A 13 1.16 11.44 12.63
N GLN A 14 1.17 12.65 13.16
CA GLN A 14 1.46 12.89 14.56
C GLN A 14 0.14 13.04 15.34
N LYS A 15 -0.13 12.20 16.34
CA LYS A 15 -1.17 12.45 17.35
C LYS A 15 -0.47 12.73 18.68
N ALA A 16 -0.69 13.90 19.27
CA ALA A 16 -0.05 14.30 20.54
C ALA A 16 1.50 14.21 20.55
N GLY A 17 2.16 14.43 19.41
CA GLY A 17 3.63 14.34 19.27
C GLY A 17 4.16 12.92 18.96
N VAL A 18 3.28 11.94 18.81
CA VAL A 18 3.56 10.52 18.55
C VAL A 18 3.25 10.20 17.08
N GLY A 19 4.20 9.62 16.35
CA GLY A 19 4.24 9.64 14.89
C GLY A 19 3.98 8.28 14.23
N TYR A 20 2.76 8.02 13.76
CA TYR A 20 2.41 6.83 12.99
C TYR A 20 3.03 6.88 11.61
N PHE A 21 3.74 5.81 11.25
CA PHE A 21 4.48 5.73 10.01
C PHE A 21 4.26 4.42 9.28
N GLY A 22 3.64 4.52 8.11
CA GLY A 22 3.61 3.45 7.12
C GLY A 22 3.99 4.02 5.76
N GLN A 23 5.07 3.53 5.17
CA GLN A 23 5.46 3.84 3.79
C GLN A 23 5.36 2.56 2.97
N VAL A 24 4.58 2.60 1.90
CA VAL A 24 4.43 1.48 0.97
C VAL A 24 4.66 1.97 -0.43
N ARG A 25 5.48 1.25 -1.19
CA ARG A 25 5.69 1.47 -2.62
C ARG A 25 5.14 0.30 -3.41
N VAL A 26 4.39 0.60 -4.46
CA VAL A 26 3.78 -0.38 -5.36
C VAL A 26 4.22 -0.10 -6.79
N ARG A 27 4.55 -1.17 -7.53
CA ARG A 27 4.79 -1.14 -8.97
C ARG A 27 3.70 -1.92 -9.70
N LEU A 28 3.19 -1.39 -10.81
CA LEU A 28 2.26 -2.12 -11.68
C LEU A 28 3.03 -2.96 -12.70
N ALA A 29 2.58 -4.20 -12.88
CA ALA A 29 3.05 -5.12 -13.90
C ALA A 29 1.87 -5.81 -14.58
N ALA A 30 2.06 -6.37 -15.78
CA ALA A 30 1.08 -7.31 -16.32
C ALA A 30 1.11 -8.60 -15.48
N GLY A 31 -0.06 -9.14 -15.15
CA GLY A 31 -0.15 -10.42 -14.47
C GLY A 31 -1.57 -10.87 -14.17
N ALA A 32 -1.69 -12.15 -13.77
CA ALA A 32 -2.97 -12.79 -13.48
C ALA A 32 -3.36 -12.68 -11.99
N ALA A 33 -2.38 -12.57 -11.09
CA ALA A 33 -2.63 -12.35 -9.67
C ALA A 33 -2.84 -10.86 -9.41
N PRO A 34 -3.83 -10.44 -8.60
CA PRO A 34 -4.06 -9.01 -8.35
C PRO A 34 -2.91 -8.37 -7.58
N VAL A 35 -2.29 -9.08 -6.64
CA VAL A 35 -1.19 -8.57 -5.82
C VAL A 35 -0.06 -9.57 -5.68
N SER A 36 1.17 -9.08 -5.48
CA SER A 36 2.32 -9.93 -5.14
C SER A 36 3.38 -9.14 -4.37
N TRP A 37 4.18 -9.84 -3.57
CA TRP A 37 5.39 -9.29 -2.96
C TRP A 37 6.56 -9.38 -3.95
N GLN A 38 7.30 -8.28 -4.13
CA GLN A 38 8.49 -8.18 -4.98
C GLN A 38 9.54 -7.27 -4.35
N GLY A 39 9.64 -7.27 -3.01
CA GLY A 39 10.68 -6.54 -2.30
C GLY A 39 12.07 -7.08 -2.62
N ASP A 40 13.06 -6.19 -2.71
CA ASP A 40 14.45 -6.57 -2.91
C ASP A 40 14.98 -7.21 -1.60
N PRO A 41 15.44 -8.47 -1.61
CA PRO A 41 15.97 -9.13 -0.41
C PRO A 41 17.26 -8.47 0.12
N ALA A 42 17.94 -7.64 -0.69
CA ALA A 42 19.09 -6.85 -0.24
C ALA A 42 18.70 -5.51 0.38
N ASP A 43 17.44 -5.07 0.24
CA ASP A 43 16.97 -3.81 0.81
C ASP A 43 16.67 -3.95 2.31
N THR A 44 17.69 -3.65 3.11
CA THR A 44 17.60 -3.63 4.58
C THR A 44 16.69 -2.53 5.14
N SER A 45 16.21 -1.60 4.32
CA SER A 45 15.27 -0.54 4.74
C SER A 45 13.80 -0.94 4.56
N SER A 46 13.54 -2.04 3.86
CA SER A 46 12.21 -2.65 3.73
C SER A 46 12.03 -3.80 4.70
N LEU A 47 10.79 -4.04 5.11
CA LEU A 47 10.38 -5.30 5.74
C LEU A 47 10.72 -6.49 4.84
N GLN A 48 11.02 -7.65 5.46
CA GLN A 48 11.43 -8.86 4.77
C GLN A 48 10.59 -10.08 5.19
N PRO A 49 10.10 -10.90 4.23
CA PRO A 49 9.37 -12.12 4.55
C PRO A 49 10.20 -13.10 5.39
N GLY A 50 9.55 -13.80 6.32
CA GLY A 50 10.19 -14.79 7.19
C GLY A 50 10.87 -14.19 8.42
N VAL A 51 10.79 -12.87 8.61
CA VAL A 51 11.06 -12.20 9.88
C VAL A 51 9.74 -12.14 10.64
N ALA A 52 9.70 -12.76 11.83
CA ALA A 52 8.45 -13.03 12.55
C ALA A 52 7.58 -11.78 12.79
N ASP A 53 8.18 -10.62 13.03
CA ASP A 53 7.46 -9.37 13.29
C ASP A 53 7.09 -8.61 12.00
N ASP A 54 7.67 -8.97 10.85
CA ASP A 54 7.44 -8.29 9.56
C ASP A 54 6.28 -8.91 8.78
N ASP A 55 6.06 -10.22 8.92
CA ASP A 55 5.10 -10.98 8.12
C ASP A 55 3.67 -10.43 8.24
N GLU A 56 3.27 -9.95 9.44
CA GLU A 56 1.96 -9.32 9.66
C GLU A 56 1.80 -8.05 8.82
N PHE A 57 2.82 -7.19 8.78
CA PHE A 57 2.78 -5.93 8.05
C PHE A 57 2.94 -6.13 6.54
N ILE A 58 3.69 -7.14 6.11
CA ILE A 58 3.75 -7.55 4.70
C ILE A 58 2.37 -8.04 4.25
N ALA A 59 1.70 -8.87 5.06
CA ALA A 59 0.34 -9.31 4.79
C ALA A 59 -0.64 -8.11 4.74
N ALA A 60 -0.48 -7.14 5.64
CA ALA A 60 -1.26 -5.90 5.65
C ALA A 60 -1.07 -5.07 4.37
N ALA A 61 0.18 -4.93 3.90
CA ALA A 61 0.49 -4.22 2.66
C ALA A 61 -0.11 -4.92 1.44
N LEU A 62 -0.02 -6.25 1.36
CA LEU A 62 -0.63 -7.03 0.28
C LEU A 62 -2.17 -6.90 0.29
N ALA A 63 -2.79 -7.00 1.47
CA ALA A 63 -4.23 -6.82 1.62
C ALA A 63 -4.67 -5.39 1.23
N GLY A 64 -3.92 -4.38 1.63
CA GLY A 64 -4.19 -2.99 1.29
C GLY A 64 -4.05 -2.70 -0.21
N ALA A 65 -3.02 -3.26 -0.85
CA ALA A 65 -2.89 -3.16 -2.31
C ALA A 65 -4.07 -3.83 -3.04
N ALA A 66 -4.58 -4.96 -2.52
CA ALA A 66 -5.74 -5.63 -3.09
C ALA A 66 -7.02 -4.79 -2.91
N ASP A 67 -7.19 -4.16 -1.75
CA ASP A 67 -8.30 -3.23 -1.51
C ASP A 67 -8.23 -2.01 -2.41
N GLY A 68 -7.04 -1.44 -2.63
CA GLY A 68 -6.82 -0.33 -3.56
C GLY A 68 -7.27 -0.69 -4.97
N LEU A 69 -6.86 -1.85 -5.50
CA LEU A 69 -7.30 -2.33 -6.81
C LEU A 69 -8.83 -2.51 -6.88
N ARG A 70 -9.44 -3.08 -5.83
CA ARG A 70 -10.89 -3.26 -5.76
C ARG A 70 -11.62 -1.91 -5.79
N LEU A 71 -11.20 -0.95 -4.96
CA LEU A 71 -11.80 0.38 -4.91
C LEU A 71 -11.64 1.13 -6.24
N LEU A 72 -10.47 1.06 -6.87
CA LEU A 72 -10.28 1.67 -8.19
C LEU A 72 -11.18 1.04 -9.27
N ALA A 73 -11.36 -0.28 -9.24
CA ALA A 73 -12.31 -0.94 -10.13
C ALA A 73 -13.76 -0.45 -9.89
N GLU A 74 -14.16 -0.30 -8.63
CA GLU A 74 -15.47 0.27 -8.25
C GLU A 74 -15.63 1.72 -8.71
N ALA A 75 -14.54 2.49 -8.76
CA ALA A 75 -14.49 3.85 -9.30
C ALA A 75 -14.47 3.91 -10.85
N GLY A 76 -14.51 2.76 -11.53
CA GLY A 76 -14.49 2.66 -13.00
C GLY A 76 -13.11 2.80 -13.63
N VAL A 77 -12.02 2.67 -12.87
CA VAL A 77 -10.65 2.62 -13.39
C VAL A 77 -10.37 1.22 -13.95
N ASP A 78 -9.82 1.14 -15.15
CA ASP A 78 -9.43 -0.14 -15.74
C ASP A 78 -8.17 -0.70 -15.06
N VAL A 79 -8.39 -1.68 -14.18
CA VAL A 79 -7.34 -2.42 -13.46
C VAL A 79 -7.13 -3.83 -14.04
N ALA A 80 -7.85 -4.21 -15.10
CA ALA A 80 -7.84 -5.58 -15.61
C ALA A 80 -6.46 -5.97 -16.17
N GLY A 81 -6.00 -7.18 -15.83
CA GLY A 81 -4.69 -7.70 -16.26
C GLY A 81 -3.49 -7.00 -15.63
N GLN A 82 -3.70 -6.15 -14.61
CA GLN A 82 -2.64 -5.55 -13.81
C GLN A 82 -2.43 -6.32 -12.50
N THR A 83 -1.17 -6.45 -12.11
CA THR A 83 -0.73 -6.89 -10.79
C THR A 83 -0.09 -5.72 -10.07
N ALA A 84 -0.55 -5.42 -8.85
CA ALA A 84 0.12 -4.53 -7.93
C ALA A 84 1.23 -5.29 -7.19
N GLN A 85 2.47 -4.98 -7.51
CA GLN A 85 3.65 -5.54 -6.87
C GLN A 85 4.06 -4.64 -5.70
N VAL A 86 3.93 -5.12 -4.46
CA VAL A 86 4.48 -4.43 -3.29
C VAL A 86 6.00 -4.62 -3.33
N VAL A 87 6.74 -3.53 -3.56
CA VAL A 87 8.20 -3.57 -3.77
C VAL A 87 8.99 -3.01 -2.60
N HIS A 88 8.33 -2.32 -1.67
CA HIS A 88 8.97 -1.77 -0.48
C HIS A 88 7.91 -1.46 0.57
N VAL A 89 8.18 -1.84 1.82
CA VAL A 89 7.38 -1.47 2.99
C VAL A 89 8.34 -1.01 4.07
N GLN A 90 8.19 0.23 4.55
CA GLN A 90 9.01 0.78 5.62
C GLN A 90 8.13 1.30 6.75
N LEU A 91 8.50 0.94 7.98
CA LEU A 91 7.82 1.32 9.20
C LEU A 91 8.74 2.11 10.13
N ASN A 92 8.15 2.84 11.08
CA ASN A 92 8.84 3.37 12.23
C ASN A 92 8.36 2.60 13.46
N TYR A 93 9.22 1.74 14.00
CA TYR A 93 8.86 0.79 15.07
C TYR A 93 8.33 1.44 16.35
N THR A 94 8.46 2.76 16.53
CA THR A 94 7.91 3.45 17.70
C THR A 94 6.38 3.54 17.68
N ASP A 95 5.75 3.49 16.49
CA ASP A 95 4.30 3.61 16.31
C ASP A 95 3.85 2.89 15.03
N ILE A 96 3.69 1.58 15.14
CA ILE A 96 3.26 0.71 14.05
C ILE A 96 1.80 0.34 14.19
N GLU A 97 1.04 0.44 13.10
CA GLU A 97 -0.35 0.03 13.06
C GLU A 97 -0.63 -0.70 11.75
N VAL A 98 -1.19 -1.91 11.83
CA VAL A 98 -1.52 -2.74 10.67
C VAL A 98 -2.46 -1.99 9.70
N SER A 99 -3.43 -1.28 10.24
CA SER A 99 -4.39 -0.49 9.44
C SER A 99 -3.69 0.62 8.66
N ALA A 100 -2.64 1.26 9.22
CA ALA A 100 -1.86 2.30 8.56
C ALA A 100 -1.12 1.75 7.34
N VAL A 101 -0.51 0.57 7.45
CA VAL A 101 0.18 -0.10 6.35
C VAL A 101 -0.80 -0.49 5.25
N ARG A 102 -1.96 -1.03 5.64
CA ARG A 102 -3.04 -1.37 4.71
C ARG A 102 -3.52 -0.13 3.93
N ALA A 103 -3.77 0.97 4.64
CA ALA A 103 -4.20 2.23 4.02
C ALA A 103 -3.13 2.82 3.10
N ALA A 104 -1.86 2.82 3.53
CA ALA A 104 -0.75 3.28 2.70
C ALA A 104 -0.62 2.45 1.41
N ALA A 105 -0.75 1.14 1.48
CA ALA A 105 -0.70 0.28 0.30
C ALA A 105 -1.84 0.57 -0.69
N ALA A 106 -3.07 0.78 -0.20
CA ALA A 106 -4.21 1.12 -1.05
C ALA A 106 -4.00 2.45 -1.78
N LEU A 107 -3.49 3.48 -1.09
CA LEU A 107 -3.22 4.78 -1.67
C LEU A 107 -2.02 4.76 -2.64
N ALA A 108 -0.99 3.95 -2.36
CA ALA A 108 0.12 3.74 -3.27
C ALA A 108 -0.35 3.11 -4.60
N VAL A 109 -1.36 2.24 -4.57
CA VAL A 109 -1.99 1.71 -5.80
C VAL A 109 -2.66 2.85 -6.58
N ALA A 110 -3.47 3.70 -5.95
CA ALA A 110 -4.11 4.84 -6.62
C ALA A 110 -3.10 5.78 -7.28
N GLU A 111 -1.99 6.06 -6.59
CA GLU A 111 -0.89 6.85 -7.16
C GLU A 111 -0.22 6.13 -8.34
N ALA A 112 0.01 4.81 -8.26
CA ALA A 112 0.62 4.05 -9.35
C ALA A 112 -0.26 4.04 -10.62
N PHE A 113 -1.58 4.13 -10.47
CA PHE A 113 -2.53 4.30 -11.58
C PHE A 113 -2.64 5.75 -12.08
N GLY A 114 -2.05 6.72 -11.37
CA GLY A 114 -2.12 8.15 -11.71
C GLY A 114 -3.44 8.80 -11.32
N VAL A 115 -4.14 8.26 -10.32
CA VAL A 115 -5.47 8.70 -9.87
C VAL A 115 -5.55 8.83 -8.33
N PRO A 116 -4.60 9.51 -7.68
CA PRO A 116 -4.54 9.58 -6.22
C PRO A 116 -5.76 10.26 -5.59
N ASP A 117 -6.48 11.06 -6.37
CA ASP A 117 -7.69 11.80 -6.00
C ASP A 117 -8.96 10.94 -5.97
N ARG A 118 -8.89 9.67 -6.38
CA ARG A 118 -10.04 8.74 -6.36
C ARG A 118 -10.26 8.06 -5.02
N LEU A 119 -9.25 8.04 -4.17
CA LEU A 119 -9.29 7.42 -2.86
C LEU A 119 -9.02 8.46 -1.78
N GLU A 120 -9.74 8.35 -0.68
CA GLU A 120 -9.58 9.22 0.48
C GLU A 120 -9.18 8.41 1.71
N LEU A 121 -8.34 9.02 2.53
CA LEU A 121 -7.86 8.45 3.77
C LEU A 121 -8.75 8.91 4.94
N GLY A 122 -9.29 7.95 5.68
CA GLY A 122 -10.06 8.17 6.90
C GLY A 122 -9.35 7.64 8.14
N PHE A 123 -9.76 8.14 9.31
CA PHE A 123 -9.37 7.57 10.59
C PHE A 123 -10.55 7.52 11.56
N ASP A 124 -10.94 6.31 11.94
CA ASP A 124 -11.95 6.02 12.96
C ASP A 124 -11.58 4.69 13.65
N ASP A 125 -11.00 4.80 14.85
CA ASP A 125 -10.38 3.68 15.59
C ASP A 125 -9.39 2.82 14.76
N GLY A 126 -8.83 3.42 13.71
CA GLY A 126 -7.93 2.80 12.75
C GLY A 126 -7.98 3.51 11.40
N TRP A 127 -6.99 3.25 10.55
CA TRP A 127 -6.91 3.83 9.21
C TRP A 127 -7.76 3.08 8.21
N THR A 128 -8.54 3.83 7.44
CA THR A 128 -9.41 3.31 6.40
C THR A 128 -9.21 4.08 5.10
N VAL A 129 -9.53 3.43 3.98
CA VAL A 129 -9.51 4.06 2.66
C VAL A 129 -10.85 3.82 1.99
N THR A 130 -11.43 4.89 1.46
CA THR A 130 -12.73 4.89 0.79
C THR A 130 -12.63 5.57 -0.57
N LEU A 131 -13.67 5.46 -1.39
CA LEU A 131 -13.79 6.27 -2.60
C LEU A 131 -13.96 7.75 -2.23
N ALA A 132 -13.33 8.63 -3.00
CA ALA A 132 -13.57 10.06 -2.95
C ALA A 132 -15.00 10.38 -3.41
N GLY A 133 -15.64 11.33 -2.74
CA GLY A 133 -17.03 11.77 -2.99
C GLY A 133 -17.18 12.78 -4.13
#